data_AF-A0A382RRA3-F1
#
_entry.id   AF-A0A382RRA3-F1
#
_cell.length_a   1.000
_cell.length_b   1.000
_cell.length_c   1.000
_cell.angle_alpha   90.00
_cell.angle_beta   90.00
_cell.angle_gamma   90.00
#
_symmetry.space_group_name_H-M   'P 1'
#
loop_
_entity.id
_entity.type
_entity.pdbx_description
1 polymer ?
#
loop_
_entity_poly.entity_id
_entity_poly.type
_entity_poly.pdbx_seq_one_letter_code
_entity_poly.pdbx_strand_id
1 'polypeptide(L)'
;MDRPEYKEQLKVFSNLFEAFKPIKLDWKSKYAGFERILLDSKLVDHWLIVGISHDALMLIASNGFSKTNKGVVRGHIKDRKDRAKHLFTFDFQSSEDAFKYFMKYDKVTLITKNENSIKKGPNDWSKQYPIPPETFPYRCGYATKYTDEALTYLKRLYENEIKSLFRNTQ
;
A
#
# COMPACT_ATOMS: atom_id res chain seq x y z
N MET A 1 -1.01 -8.78 18.18
CA MET A 1 -2.05 -9.24 17.23
C MET A 1 -1.34 -9.51 15.94
N ASP A 2 -1.31 -10.78 15.57
CA ASP A 2 -0.65 -11.25 14.37
C ASP A 2 -1.44 -10.85 13.13
N ARG A 3 -0.77 -10.83 11.97
CA ARG A 3 -1.43 -10.55 10.69
C ARG A 3 -2.47 -11.65 10.42
N PRO A 4 -3.75 -11.31 10.15
CA PRO A 4 -4.77 -12.30 9.83
C PRO A 4 -4.34 -13.17 8.66
N GLU A 5 -4.61 -14.46 8.76
CA GLU A 5 -4.32 -15.39 7.66
C GLU A 5 -5.22 -15.10 6.46
N TYR A 6 -4.77 -15.51 5.27
CA TYR A 6 -5.51 -15.32 4.03
C TYR A 6 -6.98 -15.74 4.12
N LYS A 7 -7.27 -16.89 4.74
CA LYS A 7 -8.64 -17.41 4.89
C LYS A 7 -9.52 -16.51 5.76
N GLU A 8 -8.95 -15.92 6.80
CA GLU A 8 -9.66 -14.98 7.67
C GLU A 8 -9.94 -13.67 6.91
N GLN A 9 -8.93 -13.13 6.24
CA GLN A 9 -9.06 -11.91 5.43
C GLN A 9 -10.12 -12.07 4.33
N LEU A 10 -10.08 -13.18 3.59
CA LEU A 10 -11.05 -13.53 2.56
C LEU A 10 -12.46 -13.58 3.14
N LYS A 11 -12.66 -14.27 4.26
CA LYS A 11 -13.98 -14.37 4.91
C LYS A 11 -14.52 -12.99 5.30
N VAL A 12 -13.72 -12.15 5.94
CA VAL A 12 -14.13 -10.81 6.36
C VAL A 12 -14.44 -9.93 5.15
N PHE A 13 -13.57 -9.94 4.15
CA PHE A 13 -13.77 -9.19 2.91
C PHE A 13 -15.05 -9.62 2.20
N SER A 14 -15.24 -10.92 1.97
CA SER A 14 -16.40 -11.47 1.26
C SER A 14 -17.70 -11.10 1.97
N ASN A 15 -17.75 -11.23 3.29
CA ASN A 15 -18.93 -10.85 4.07
C ASN A 15 -19.27 -9.36 3.91
N LEU A 16 -18.26 -8.48 3.99
CA LEU A 16 -18.45 -7.04 3.80
C LEU A 16 -18.87 -6.72 2.36
N PHE A 17 -18.21 -7.34 1.37
CA PHE A 17 -18.48 -7.09 -0.03
C PHE A 17 -19.92 -7.48 -0.40
N GLU A 18 -20.36 -8.67 0.01
CA GLU A 18 -21.73 -9.14 -0.23
C GLU A 18 -22.78 -8.33 0.53
N ALA A 19 -22.45 -7.79 1.71
CA ALA A 19 -23.35 -6.89 2.43
C ALA A 19 -23.52 -5.53 1.71
N PHE A 20 -22.46 -5.01 1.07
CA PHE A 20 -22.49 -3.73 0.37
C PHE A 20 -23.03 -3.83 -1.07
N LYS A 21 -22.87 -4.99 -1.73
CA LYS A 21 -23.32 -5.24 -3.10
C LYS A 21 -24.80 -4.86 -3.35
N PRO A 22 -25.79 -5.29 -2.53
CA PRO A 22 -27.22 -5.03 -2.78
C PRO A 22 -27.68 -3.62 -2.38
N ILE A 23 -26.85 -2.83 -1.67
CA ILE A 23 -27.24 -1.48 -1.22
C ILE A 23 -27.57 -0.61 -2.44
N LYS A 24 -28.69 0.12 -2.43
CA LYS A 24 -29.10 1.01 -3.53
C LYS A 24 -28.44 2.39 -3.43
N LEU A 25 -27.11 2.41 -3.59
CA LEU A 25 -26.30 3.62 -3.63
C LEU A 25 -25.34 3.57 -4.83
N ASP A 26 -24.82 4.72 -5.25
CA ASP A 26 -23.77 4.77 -6.26
C ASP A 26 -22.47 4.11 -5.74
N TRP A 27 -21.61 3.67 -6.66
CA TRP A 27 -20.39 2.93 -6.31
C TRP A 27 -19.47 3.72 -5.38
N LYS A 28 -19.43 5.06 -5.45
CA LYS A 28 -18.56 5.89 -4.59
C LYS A 28 -19.04 5.82 -3.16
N SER A 29 -20.35 5.98 -2.96
CA SER A 29 -20.98 5.89 -1.64
C SER A 29 -20.83 4.50 -1.03
N LYS A 30 -21.00 3.43 -1.83
CA LYS A 30 -20.71 2.05 -1.38
C LYS A 30 -19.26 1.89 -0.94
N TYR A 31 -18.33 2.29 -1.80
CA TYR A 31 -16.91 2.11 -1.54
C TYR A 31 -16.42 2.91 -0.33
N ALA A 32 -16.92 4.14 -0.13
CA ALA A 32 -16.55 4.96 1.01
C ALA A 32 -16.87 4.27 2.35
N GLY A 33 -18.07 3.68 2.48
CA GLY A 33 -18.44 2.91 3.68
C GLY A 33 -17.68 1.60 3.79
N PHE A 34 -17.60 0.83 2.69
CA PHE A 34 -16.90 -0.45 2.63
C PHE A 34 -15.43 -0.31 3.05
N GLU A 35 -14.71 0.64 2.46
CA GLU A 35 -13.30 0.84 2.74
C GLU A 35 -13.06 1.36 4.16
N ARG A 36 -13.96 2.20 4.68
CA ARG A 36 -13.85 2.67 6.07
C ARG A 36 -13.93 1.52 7.06
N ILE A 37 -14.88 0.61 6.88
CA ILE A 37 -15.02 -0.57 7.74
C ILE A 37 -13.82 -1.50 7.58
N LEU A 38 -13.37 -1.74 6.34
CA LEU A 38 -12.22 -2.58 6.07
C LEU A 38 -10.95 -2.04 6.77
N LEU A 39 -10.67 -0.74 6.63
CA LEU A 39 -9.55 -0.07 7.27
C LEU A 39 -9.63 -0.13 8.81
N ASP A 40 -10.79 0.18 9.39
CA ASP A 40 -10.94 0.26 10.84
C ASP A 40 -10.98 -1.12 11.50
N SER A 41 -11.44 -2.16 10.78
CA SER A 41 -11.48 -3.54 11.29
C SER A 41 -10.08 -4.07 11.59
N LYS A 42 -9.08 -3.67 10.79
CA LYS A 42 -7.71 -4.22 10.84
C LYS A 42 -7.67 -5.74 10.69
N LEU A 43 -8.68 -6.32 10.03
CA LEU A 43 -8.84 -7.76 9.77
C LEU A 43 -8.54 -8.14 8.32
N VAL A 44 -8.34 -7.15 7.45
CA VAL A 44 -7.96 -7.33 6.06
C VAL A 44 -6.80 -6.39 5.78
N ASP A 45 -5.80 -6.89 5.06
CA ASP A 45 -4.70 -6.06 4.59
C ASP A 45 -5.22 -4.91 3.72
N HIS A 46 -4.71 -3.71 3.97
CA HIS A 46 -5.13 -2.50 3.28
C HIS A 46 -3.92 -1.64 2.98
N TRP A 47 -3.83 -1.15 1.75
CA TRP A 47 -2.75 -0.33 1.21
C TRP A 47 -1.39 -0.96 1.50
N LEU A 48 -1.23 -2.19 1.03
CA LEU A 48 -0.06 -3.00 1.29
C LEU A 48 1.19 -2.34 0.71
N ILE A 49 2.17 -2.01 1.56
CA ILE A 49 3.43 -1.43 1.11
C ILE A 49 4.26 -2.54 0.47
N VAL A 50 4.49 -2.43 -0.84
CA VAL A 50 5.23 -3.43 -1.63
C VAL A 50 6.51 -2.88 -2.26
N GLY A 51 6.81 -1.60 -2.03
CA GLY A 51 8.00 -0.97 -2.57
C GLY A 51 8.30 0.40 -1.97
N ILE A 52 9.46 0.93 -2.34
CA ILE A 52 9.89 2.30 -2.06
C ILE A 52 10.57 2.88 -3.30
N SER A 53 10.33 4.16 -3.62
CA SER A 53 11.07 4.87 -4.66
C SER A 53 12.45 5.30 -4.16
N HIS A 54 13.38 5.47 -5.07
CA HIS A 54 14.73 5.92 -4.77
C HIS A 54 14.75 7.24 -4.00
N ASP A 55 14.02 8.24 -4.45
CA ASP A 55 13.98 9.55 -3.80
C ASP A 55 13.41 9.46 -2.37
N ALA A 56 12.44 8.58 -2.13
CA ALA A 56 11.90 8.35 -0.80
C ALA A 56 12.92 7.65 0.11
N LEU A 57 13.66 6.68 -0.41
CA LEU A 57 14.73 6.00 0.33
C LEU A 57 15.85 6.99 0.69
N MET A 58 16.26 7.84 -0.25
CA MET A 58 17.25 8.90 -0.02
C MET A 58 16.78 9.88 1.05
N LEU A 59 15.50 10.30 1.00
CA LEU A 59 14.93 11.21 2.00
C LEU A 59 14.90 10.60 3.42
N ILE A 60 14.57 9.32 3.54
CA ILE A 60 14.61 8.60 4.82
C ILE A 60 16.05 8.52 5.32
N ALA A 61 17.01 8.21 4.44
CA ALA A 61 18.42 8.13 4.78
C ALA A 61 18.99 9.48 5.23
N SER A 62 18.66 10.58 4.53
CA SER A 62 19.11 11.93 4.90
C SER A 62 18.55 12.40 6.23
N ASN A 63 17.40 11.84 6.64
CA ASN A 63 16.79 12.07 7.94
C ASN A 63 17.26 11.07 9.02
N GLY A 64 18.36 10.36 8.76
CA GLY A 64 18.97 9.42 9.71
C GLY A 64 18.12 8.20 10.02
N PHE A 65 17.23 7.77 9.12
CA PHE A 65 16.28 6.69 9.34
C PHE A 65 15.37 6.92 10.56
N SER A 66 14.92 8.17 10.76
CA SER A 66 13.97 8.51 11.81
C SER A 66 12.62 7.79 11.64
N LYS A 67 11.91 7.56 12.75
CA LYS A 67 10.53 7.03 12.74
C LYS A 67 9.51 8.00 12.15
N THR A 68 9.89 9.26 11.93
CA THR A 68 9.03 10.30 11.36
C THR A 68 9.59 10.82 10.05
N ASN A 69 8.89 10.56 8.93
CA ASN A 69 9.30 10.99 7.58
C ASN A 69 8.18 11.75 6.89
N LYS A 70 7.96 13.02 7.25
CA LYS A 70 6.83 13.86 6.78
C LYS A 70 6.82 14.11 5.27
N GLY A 71 7.94 13.91 4.57
CA GLY A 71 8.04 14.07 3.12
C GLY A 71 7.78 12.78 2.33
N VAL A 72 7.59 11.64 3.02
CA VAL A 72 7.26 10.36 2.39
C VAL A 72 5.78 10.05 2.60
N VAL A 73 5.14 9.56 1.55
CA VAL A 73 3.71 9.21 1.50
C VAL A 73 3.52 7.85 0.82
N ARG A 74 2.30 7.31 0.91
CA ARG A 74 1.92 6.06 0.25
C ARG A 74 1.27 6.39 -1.10
N GLY A 75 2.00 6.12 -2.18
CA GLY A 75 1.51 6.27 -3.55
C GLY A 75 0.85 4.99 -4.03
N HIS A 76 -0.39 5.08 -4.52
CA HIS A 76 -1.10 3.92 -5.06
C HIS A 76 -0.56 3.51 -6.43
N ILE A 77 -0.23 2.24 -6.60
CA ILE A 77 0.24 1.70 -7.89
C ILE A 77 -0.89 1.68 -8.92
N LYS A 78 -2.10 1.31 -8.48
CA LYS A 78 -3.33 1.45 -9.26
C LYS A 78 -4.21 2.50 -8.59
N ASP A 79 -4.72 3.45 -9.37
CA ASP A 79 -5.59 4.51 -8.84
C ASP A 79 -6.74 3.93 -8.00
N ARG A 80 -6.92 4.52 -6.81
CA ARG A 80 -7.91 4.06 -5.83
C ARG A 80 -9.33 4.18 -6.35
N LYS A 81 -9.65 5.23 -7.13
CA LYS A 81 -11.00 5.43 -7.70
C LYS A 81 -11.26 4.41 -8.82
N ASP A 82 -10.28 4.12 -9.66
CA ASP A 82 -10.40 3.09 -10.69
C ASP A 82 -10.67 1.71 -10.08
N ARG A 83 -9.87 1.33 -9.07
CA ARG A 83 -10.04 0.07 -8.33
C ARG A 83 -11.41 0.01 -7.66
N ALA A 84 -11.80 1.07 -6.96
CA ALA A 84 -13.08 1.17 -6.27
C ALA A 84 -14.28 1.05 -7.22
N LYS A 85 -14.22 1.74 -8.36
CA LYS A 85 -15.25 1.67 -9.40
C LYS A 85 -15.35 0.23 -9.90
N HIS A 86 -14.23 -0.37 -10.30
CA HIS A 86 -14.23 -1.74 -10.79
C HIS A 86 -14.79 -2.72 -9.75
N LEU A 87 -14.42 -2.58 -8.48
CA LEU A 87 -14.90 -3.45 -7.40
C LEU A 87 -16.44 -3.50 -7.30
N PHE A 88 -17.13 -2.37 -7.57
CA PHE A 88 -18.59 -2.26 -7.39
C PHE A 88 -19.39 -2.16 -8.70
N THR A 89 -18.73 -2.09 -9.86
CA THR A 89 -19.41 -2.07 -11.17
C THR A 89 -19.10 -3.29 -12.03
N PHE A 90 -18.06 -4.05 -11.71
CA PHE A 90 -17.73 -5.28 -12.43
C PHE A 90 -18.53 -6.46 -11.86
N ASP A 91 -18.96 -7.36 -12.73
CA ASP A 91 -19.66 -8.57 -12.33
C ASP A 91 -18.67 -9.70 -12.07
N PHE A 92 -18.17 -9.77 -10.84
CA PHE A 92 -17.31 -10.85 -10.40
C PHE A 92 -18.11 -12.15 -10.28
N GLN A 93 -17.51 -13.26 -10.73
CA GLN A 93 -18.10 -14.59 -10.59
C GLN A 93 -18.28 -14.99 -9.10
N SER A 94 -17.39 -14.50 -8.23
CA SER A 94 -17.45 -14.74 -6.79
C SER A 94 -16.88 -13.57 -5.97
N SER A 95 -17.21 -13.52 -4.69
CA SER A 95 -16.57 -12.58 -3.75
C SER A 95 -15.08 -12.87 -3.55
N GLU A 96 -14.64 -14.12 -3.77
CA GLU A 96 -13.23 -14.48 -3.77
C GLU A 96 -12.48 -13.82 -4.93
N ASP A 97 -13.08 -13.74 -6.12
CA ASP A 97 -12.47 -13.05 -7.26
C ASP A 97 -12.39 -11.54 -7.02
N ALA A 98 -13.42 -10.97 -6.40
CA ALA A 98 -13.40 -9.59 -5.94
C ALA A 98 -12.28 -9.36 -4.89
N PHE A 99 -12.07 -10.31 -3.97
CA PHE A 99 -10.99 -10.24 -2.99
C PHE A 99 -9.61 -10.34 -3.64
N LYS A 100 -9.40 -11.28 -4.56
CA LYS A 100 -8.15 -11.40 -5.34
C LYS A 100 -7.86 -10.13 -6.12
N TYR A 101 -8.88 -9.54 -6.75
CA TYR A 101 -8.77 -8.25 -7.42
C TYR A 101 -8.35 -7.15 -6.44
N PHE A 102 -9.02 -7.04 -5.30
CA PHE A 102 -8.71 -6.06 -4.28
C PHE A 102 -7.25 -6.20 -3.79
N MET A 103 -6.83 -7.39 -3.37
CA MET A 103 -5.47 -7.65 -2.89
C MET A 103 -4.39 -7.43 -3.95
N LYS A 104 -4.71 -7.66 -5.23
CA LYS A 104 -3.80 -7.41 -6.34
C LYS A 104 -3.53 -5.92 -6.53
N TYR A 105 -4.57 -5.09 -6.43
CA TYR A 105 -4.52 -3.66 -6.79
C TYR A 105 -4.49 -2.70 -5.59
N ASP A 106 -4.73 -3.17 -4.37
CA ASP A 106 -4.60 -2.38 -3.14
C ASP A 106 -3.18 -2.40 -2.58
N LYS A 107 -2.25 -2.00 -3.45
CA LYS A 107 -0.82 -1.94 -3.18
C LYS A 107 -0.31 -0.51 -3.32
N VAL A 108 0.67 -0.18 -2.50
CA VAL A 108 1.30 1.13 -2.45
C VAL A 108 2.82 1.03 -2.46
N THR A 109 3.45 2.08 -2.98
CA THR A 109 4.88 2.31 -2.92
C THR A 109 5.12 3.53 -2.02
N LEU A 110 6.13 3.48 -1.15
CA LEU A 110 6.59 4.66 -0.43
C LEU A 110 7.27 5.62 -1.41
N ILE A 111 6.72 6.82 -1.56
CA ILE A 111 7.20 7.83 -2.51
C ILE A 111 7.31 9.18 -1.81
N THR A 112 8.05 10.12 -2.40
CA THR A 112 8.07 11.49 -1.90
C THR A 112 6.75 12.21 -2.20
N LYS A 113 6.45 13.27 -1.43
CA LYS A 113 5.32 14.16 -1.74
C LYS A 113 5.40 14.77 -3.14
N ASN A 114 6.61 15.02 -3.63
CA ASN A 114 6.83 15.56 -4.98
C ASN A 114 6.45 14.55 -6.08
N GLU A 115 6.74 13.27 -5.87
CA GLU A 115 6.33 12.17 -6.76
C GLU A 115 4.81 11.95 -6.73
N ASN A 116 4.14 12.29 -5.62
CA ASN A 116 2.68 12.18 -5.46
C ASN A 116 1.90 13.41 -5.98
N SER A 117 2.49 14.22 -6.86
CA SER A 117 1.86 15.45 -7.36
C SER A 117 0.71 15.18 -8.33
N ILE A 118 -0.18 16.15 -8.50
CA ILE A 118 -1.29 16.09 -9.47
C ILE A 118 -0.70 15.84 -10.87
N LYS A 119 -1.27 14.85 -11.59
CA LYS A 119 -0.83 14.35 -12.92
C LYS A 119 0.38 13.40 -12.93
N LYS A 120 1.02 13.13 -11.79
CA LYS A 120 2.05 12.08 -11.70
C LYS A 120 1.43 10.74 -11.33
N GLY A 121 1.98 9.67 -11.89
CA GLY A 121 1.62 8.30 -11.58
C GLY A 121 2.87 7.43 -11.39
N PRO A 122 2.70 6.10 -11.29
CA PRO A 122 3.79 5.17 -11.07
C PRO A 122 4.96 5.27 -12.07
N ASN A 123 4.67 5.72 -13.30
CA ASN A 123 5.68 5.91 -14.35
C ASN A 123 6.57 7.13 -14.13
N ASP A 124 6.14 8.08 -13.29
CA ASP A 124 6.86 9.31 -12.97
C ASP A 124 7.68 9.18 -11.67
N TRP A 125 7.59 8.05 -10.98
CA TRP A 125 8.34 7.79 -9.77
C TRP A 125 9.77 7.40 -10.12
N SER A 126 10.72 7.80 -9.26
CA SER A 126 12.11 7.37 -9.35
C SER A 126 12.23 5.84 -9.23
N LYS A 127 13.42 5.28 -9.52
CA LYS A 127 13.69 3.83 -9.49
C LYS A 127 13.03 3.18 -8.27
N GLN A 128 12.19 2.18 -8.50
CA GLN A 128 11.44 1.52 -7.43
C GLN A 128 12.19 0.28 -6.97
N TYR A 129 12.27 0.11 -5.66
CA TYR A 129 12.82 -1.07 -5.01
C TYR A 129 11.67 -1.88 -4.40
N PRO A 130 11.56 -3.19 -4.71
CA PRO A 130 10.56 -4.04 -4.09
C PRO A 130 10.85 -4.20 -2.59
N ILE A 131 9.79 -4.21 -1.78
CA ILE A 131 9.86 -4.46 -0.35
C ILE A 131 8.95 -5.65 -0.01
N PRO A 132 9.43 -6.64 0.75
CA PRO A 132 8.59 -7.71 1.28
C PRO A 132 7.44 -7.13 2.10
N PRO A 133 6.17 -7.46 1.81
CA PRO A 133 5.02 -6.81 2.42
C PRO A 133 4.87 -6.95 3.94
N GLU A 134 5.61 -7.88 4.55
CA GLU A 134 5.74 -8.11 5.99
C GLU A 134 6.70 -7.14 6.69
N THR A 135 7.49 -6.38 5.92
CA THR A 135 8.45 -5.39 6.45
C THR A 135 7.74 -4.29 7.22
N PHE A 136 6.53 -3.93 6.82
CA PHE A 136 5.73 -2.88 7.46
C PHE A 136 4.53 -3.48 8.21
N PRO A 137 4.10 -2.83 9.31
CA PRO A 137 2.89 -3.25 10.00
C PRO A 137 1.68 -3.23 9.06
N TYR A 138 0.96 -4.34 9.03
CA TYR A 138 -0.29 -4.45 8.26
C TYR A 138 -1.42 -3.54 8.79
N ARG A 139 -1.29 -3.03 10.01
CA ARG A 139 -2.23 -2.09 10.67
C ARG A 139 -1.70 -0.67 10.66
N CYS A 140 -1.20 -0.19 9.54
CA CYS A 140 -0.93 1.24 9.40
C CYS A 140 -2.20 1.94 8.90
N GLY A 141 -2.63 2.98 9.64
CA GLY A 141 -3.66 3.90 9.16
C GLY A 141 -3.17 4.64 7.91
N TYR A 142 -3.78 5.78 7.56
CA TYR A 142 -3.44 6.49 6.31
C TYR A 142 -1.95 6.82 6.12
N ALA A 143 -1.21 7.01 7.21
CA ALA A 143 0.22 7.25 7.22
C ALA A 143 1.01 5.96 7.53
N THR A 144 2.16 5.81 6.87
CA THR A 144 3.11 4.71 7.14
C THR A 144 3.64 4.81 8.57
N LYS A 145 3.70 3.65 9.25
CA LYS A 145 4.38 3.51 10.54
C LYS A 145 5.73 2.85 10.32
N TYR A 146 6.80 3.55 10.66
CA TYR A 146 8.17 3.04 10.58
C TYR A 146 8.55 2.37 11.90
N THR A 147 8.54 1.04 11.94
CA THR A 147 9.06 0.26 13.08
C THR A 147 10.58 0.14 12.98
N ASP A 148 11.21 -0.34 14.05
CA ASP A 148 12.66 -0.59 14.04
C ASP A 148 13.03 -1.69 13.04
N GLU A 149 12.17 -2.70 12.83
CA GLU A 149 12.40 -3.71 11.78
C GLU A 149 12.34 -3.08 10.38
N ALA A 150 11.31 -2.25 10.13
CA ALA A 150 11.16 -1.57 8.84
C ALA A 150 12.35 -0.65 8.53
N LEU A 151 12.79 0.14 9.50
CA LEU A 151 13.93 1.04 9.35
C LEU A 151 15.25 0.27 9.15
N THR A 152 15.44 -0.83 9.88
CA THR A 152 16.60 -1.72 9.70
C THR A 152 16.64 -2.29 8.28
N TYR A 153 15.49 -2.74 7.76
CA TYR A 153 15.38 -3.21 6.38
C TYR A 153 15.73 -2.11 5.38
N LEU A 154 15.14 -0.92 5.52
CA LEU A 154 15.42 0.21 4.63
C LEU A 154 16.88 0.65 4.66
N LYS A 155 17.53 0.61 5.83
CA LYS A 155 18.96 0.91 5.95
C LYS A 155 19.81 -0.09 5.17
N ARG A 156 19.53 -1.39 5.29
CA ARG A 156 20.23 -2.44 4.51
C ARG A 156 20.00 -2.27 3.02
N LEU A 157 18.76 -1.98 2.62
CA LEU A 157 18.41 -1.73 1.22
C LEU A 157 19.21 -0.54 0.66
N TYR A 158 19.26 0.57 1.41
CA TYR A 158 20.07 1.75 1.06
C TYR A 158 21.55 1.39 0.89
N GLU A 159 22.13 0.63 1.83
CA GLU A 159 23.52 0.22 1.74
C GLU A 159 23.80 -0.67 0.52
N ASN A 160 22.89 -1.59 0.18
CA ASN A 160 23.06 -2.50 -0.96
C ASN A 160 22.91 -1.78 -2.30
N GLU A 161 21.89 -0.94 -2.45
CA GLU A 161 21.56 -0.30 -3.72
C GLU A 161 22.40 0.95 -3.99
N ILE A 162 22.85 1.64 -2.95
CA ILE A 162 23.52 2.94 -3.07
C ILE A 162 25.03 2.81 -2.82
N LYS A 163 25.50 2.09 -1.78
CA LYS A 163 26.96 1.96 -1.57
C LYS A 163 27.62 1.05 -2.61
N SER A 164 26.89 0.14 -3.26
CA SER A 164 27.42 -0.66 -4.37
C SER A 164 27.75 0.19 -5.60
N LEU A 165 26.99 1.26 -5.85
CA LEU A 165 27.27 2.20 -6.94
C LEU A 165 28.59 2.96 -6.75
N PHE A 166 28.97 3.25 -5.50
CA PHE A 166 30.24 3.92 -5.20
C PHE A 166 31.45 2.98 -5.15
N ARG A 167 31.25 1.66 -5.01
CA ARG A 167 32.34 0.66 -5.03
C ARG A 167 32.81 0.30 -6.44
N ASN A 168 32.01 0.59 -7.48
CA ASN A 168 32.38 0.31 -8.87
C ASN A 168 33.06 1.50 -9.58
N THR A 169 33.42 2.55 -8.83
CA THR A 169 34.11 3.77 -9.32
C THR A 169 35.50 3.97 -8.70
N GLN A 170 36.05 2.96 -8.02
CA GLN A 170 37.46 2.88 -7.59
C GLN A 170 38.12 1.69 -8.26
#